data_AF-A0A3B8I8B9-F1
#
_entry.id   AF-A0A3B8I8B9-F1
#
_cell.length_a   1.000
_cell.length_b   1.000
_cell.length_c   1.000
_cell.angle_alpha   90.00
_cell.angle_beta   90.00
_cell.angle_gamma   90.00
#
_symmetry.space_group_name_H-M   'P 1'
#
loop_
_entity.id
_entity.type
_entity.pdbx_description
1 polymer ?
#
loop_
_entity_poly.entity_id
_entity_poly.type
_entity_poly.pdbx_seq_one_letter_code
_entity_poly.pdbx_strand_id
1 'polypeptide(L)'
;MIPFELHLSTTPLAVDRLAPFQALCERLGTKALVIELDKGQTQTQPMLSEESHFASLEAALSHCQQLSQQFQQAGFDITRVKLEVPVEYAIRFENTSQNYFEWHGKILLSEIDRAQPCCEAFQVHLSKNGLSTDTQRRFLTLRVYGTPTEFQAQVAQFKECLTRQSIEVDKDRFEYCVFDDNVDLDAGWTH
;
A
#
# COMPACT_ATOMS: atom_id res chain seq x y z
N MET A 1 17.92 3.55 14.36
CA MET A 1 17.21 3.81 13.10
C MET A 1 15.88 3.08 13.13
N ILE A 2 14.85 3.64 12.49
CA ILE A 2 13.50 3.09 12.35
C ILE A 2 13.36 2.59 10.90
N PRO A 3 12.89 1.35 10.67
CA PRO A 3 12.58 0.88 9.33
C PRO A 3 11.31 1.57 8.84
N PHE A 4 11.35 2.09 7.62
CA PHE A 4 10.21 2.66 6.92
C PHE A 4 10.02 1.98 5.57
N GLU A 5 8.76 1.77 5.20
CA GLU A 5 8.36 1.56 3.82
C GLU A 5 7.77 2.88 3.28
N LEU A 6 8.35 3.38 2.19
CA LEU A 6 7.98 4.64 1.55
C LEU A 6 7.20 4.33 0.28
N HIS A 7 6.07 4.98 0.08
CA HIS A 7 5.33 4.94 -1.18
C HIS A 7 5.05 6.34 -1.68
N LEU A 8 5.59 6.71 -2.85
CA LEU A 8 5.25 7.96 -3.52
C LEU A 8 4.49 7.64 -4.79
N SER A 9 3.20 7.99 -4.82
CA SER A 9 2.32 7.73 -5.95
C SER A 9 2.27 8.92 -6.89
N THR A 10 2.24 8.66 -8.19
CA THR A 10 2.05 9.69 -9.22
C THR A 10 0.59 9.81 -9.61
N THR A 11 0.28 10.83 -10.42
CA THR A 11 -0.90 10.77 -11.29
C THR A 11 -0.89 9.50 -12.16
N PRO A 12 -2.07 9.01 -12.62
CA PRO A 12 -2.12 7.90 -13.56
C PRO A 12 -1.25 8.17 -14.79
N LEU A 13 -0.45 7.18 -15.18
CA LEU A 13 0.49 7.30 -16.30
C LEU A 13 -0.06 6.61 -17.55
N ALA A 14 0.18 7.23 -18.69
CA ALA A 14 0.01 6.56 -19.98
C ALA A 14 1.01 5.40 -20.12
N VAL A 15 0.69 4.40 -20.95
CA VAL A 15 1.48 3.17 -21.11
C VAL A 15 2.93 3.46 -21.53
N ASP A 16 3.13 4.43 -22.42
CA ASP A 16 4.45 4.86 -22.91
C ASP A 16 5.30 5.57 -21.85
N ARG A 17 4.68 6.02 -20.75
CA ARG A 17 5.35 6.65 -19.60
C ARG A 17 5.77 5.65 -18.53
N LEU A 18 5.29 4.41 -18.56
CA LEU A 18 5.64 3.38 -17.56
C LEU A 18 7.10 2.95 -17.63
N ALA A 19 7.65 2.72 -18.83
CA ALA A 19 9.06 2.32 -18.96
C ALA A 19 10.04 3.42 -18.49
N PRO A 20 9.87 4.71 -18.88
CA PRO A 20 10.65 5.81 -18.30
C PRO A 20 10.50 5.94 -16.77
N PHE A 21 9.30 5.70 -16.24
CA PHE A 21 9.05 5.71 -14.79
C PHE A 21 9.84 4.59 -14.09
N GLN A 22 9.80 3.36 -14.62
CA GLN A 22 10.56 2.23 -14.10
C GLN A 22 12.07 2.48 -14.14
N ALA A 23 12.58 3.03 -15.24
CA ALA A 23 13.99 3.38 -15.39
C ALA A 23 14.43 4.46 -14.39
N LEU A 24 13.55 5.41 -14.08
CA LEU A 24 13.80 6.40 -13.03
C LEU A 24 13.89 5.74 -11.65
N CYS A 25 12.93 4.90 -11.27
CA CYS A 25 12.99 4.17 -10.01
C CYS A 25 14.28 3.35 -9.88
N GLU A 26 14.64 2.58 -10.91
CA GLU A 26 15.85 1.77 -10.93
C GLU A 26 17.11 2.63 -10.76
N ARG A 27 17.21 3.75 -11.48
CA ARG A 27 18.34 4.68 -11.36
C ARG A 27 18.47 5.28 -9.97
N LEU A 28 17.35 5.47 -9.26
CA LEU A 28 17.32 5.98 -7.89
C LEU A 28 17.46 4.89 -6.83
N GLY A 29 17.60 3.62 -7.24
CA GLY A 29 17.69 2.48 -6.31
C GLY A 29 16.37 2.14 -5.62
N THR A 30 15.24 2.60 -6.16
CA THR A 30 13.91 2.31 -5.65
C THR A 30 13.18 1.32 -6.57
N LYS A 31 12.04 0.78 -6.10
CA LYS A 31 11.23 -0.16 -6.85
C LYS A 31 10.02 0.54 -7.47
N ALA A 32 9.78 0.32 -8.75
CA ALA A 32 8.52 0.70 -9.37
C ALA A 32 7.41 -0.32 -9.05
N LEU A 33 6.22 0.19 -8.74
CA LEU A 33 5.01 -0.57 -8.51
C LEU A 33 3.86 0.14 -9.25
N VAL A 34 2.91 -0.62 -9.79
CA VAL A 34 1.66 -0.03 -10.31
C VAL A 34 0.53 -0.78 -9.66
N ILE A 35 -0.14 -0.16 -8.69
CA ILE A 35 -1.33 -0.75 -8.08
C ILE A 35 -2.50 -0.54 -9.02
N GLU A 36 -3.08 -1.63 -9.50
CA GLU A 36 -4.29 -1.64 -10.33
C GLU A 36 -5.44 -2.21 -9.52
N LEU A 37 -6.58 -1.54 -9.59
CA LEU A 37 -7.78 -1.87 -8.85
C LEU A 37 -8.89 -2.25 -9.81
N ASP A 38 -9.78 -3.13 -9.35
CA ASP A 38 -10.96 -3.51 -10.12
C ASP A 38 -12.05 -2.41 -10.07
N LYS A 39 -12.05 -1.58 -9.01
CA LYS A 39 -12.99 -0.47 -8.78
C LYS A 39 -12.26 0.71 -8.13
N GLY A 40 -12.87 1.91 -8.18
CA GLY A 40 -12.31 3.12 -7.58
C GLY A 40 -12.30 4.31 -8.53
N GLN A 41 -12.17 5.51 -7.97
CA GLN A 41 -12.04 6.74 -8.77
C GLN A 41 -10.68 6.78 -9.48
N THR A 42 -9.62 6.31 -8.80
CA THR A 42 -8.26 6.20 -9.35
C THR A 42 -7.87 4.72 -9.45
N GLN A 43 -8.17 4.09 -10.59
CA GLN A 43 -7.97 2.65 -10.80
C GLN A 43 -6.50 2.23 -10.97
N THR A 44 -5.62 3.15 -11.32
CA THR A 44 -4.20 2.87 -11.55
C THR A 44 -3.36 3.87 -10.78
N GLN A 45 -2.49 3.35 -9.93
CA GLN A 45 -1.60 4.14 -9.08
C GLN A 45 -0.15 3.68 -9.31
N PRO A 46 0.56 4.29 -10.28
CA PRO A 46 1.99 4.13 -10.40
C PRO A 46 2.66 4.77 -9.18
N MET A 47 3.52 4.02 -8.52
CA MET A 47 4.20 4.47 -7.32
C MET A 47 5.62 3.92 -7.26
N LEU A 48 6.51 4.70 -6.67
CA LEU A 48 7.78 4.16 -6.21
C LEU A 48 7.59 3.56 -4.82
N SER A 49 8.33 2.51 -4.53
CA SER A 49 8.39 1.84 -3.23
C SER A 49 9.86 1.72 -2.81
N GLU A 50 10.16 2.06 -1.56
CA GLU A 50 11.49 1.95 -0.96
C GLU A 50 11.37 1.46 0.48
N GLU A 51 12.12 0.41 0.83
CA GLU A 51 12.32 0.02 2.23
C GLU A 51 13.67 0.61 2.70
N SER A 52 13.67 1.48 3.70
CA SER A 52 14.87 2.18 4.16
C SER A 52 14.82 2.51 5.65
N HIS A 53 15.93 3.00 6.21
CA HIS A 53 16.09 3.22 7.64
C HIS A 53 16.41 4.68 7.92
N PHE A 54 15.61 5.32 8.77
CA PHE A 54 15.77 6.75 9.12
C PHE A 54 15.90 6.96 10.63
N ALA A 55 16.44 8.11 11.03
CA ALA A 55 16.56 8.46 12.44
C ALA A 55 15.22 8.88 13.07
N SER A 56 14.34 9.48 12.26
CA SER A 56 13.03 10.00 12.67
C SER A 56 12.07 10.10 11.48
N LEU A 57 10.80 10.45 11.74
CA LEU A 57 9.80 10.72 10.70
C LEU A 57 10.21 11.89 9.81
N GLU A 58 10.75 12.96 10.39
CA GLU A 58 11.17 14.16 9.67
C GLU A 58 12.32 13.86 8.71
N ALA A 59 13.24 12.97 9.09
CA ALA A 59 14.31 12.52 8.22
C ALA A 59 13.77 11.71 7.02
N ALA A 60 12.78 10.82 7.25
CA ALA A 60 12.11 10.09 6.18
C ALA A 60 11.33 11.03 5.24
N LEU A 61 10.59 12.00 5.79
CA LEU A 61 9.86 13.01 5.02
C LEU A 61 10.78 13.89 4.17
N SER A 62 11.93 14.30 4.71
CA SER A 62 12.94 15.06 3.97
C SER A 62 13.48 14.26 2.78
N HIS A 63 13.72 12.96 2.97
CA HIS A 63 14.11 12.06 1.88
C HIS A 63 13.00 11.92 0.82
N CYS A 64 11.74 11.75 1.24
CA CYS A 64 10.60 11.74 0.31
C CYS A 64 10.49 13.05 -0.48
N GLN A 65 10.73 14.20 0.14
CA GLN A 65 10.74 15.49 -0.57
C GLN A 65 11.83 15.55 -1.65
N GLN A 66 13.03 15.02 -1.35
CA GLN A 66 14.12 14.93 -2.33
C GLN A 66 13.76 13.99 -3.50
N LEU A 67 13.13 12.85 -3.21
CA LEU A 67 12.62 11.96 -4.25
C LEU A 67 11.54 12.63 -5.09
N SER A 68 10.55 13.28 -4.46
CA SER A 68 9.48 13.99 -5.15
C SER A 68 10.02 15.05 -6.11
N GLN A 69 11.04 15.81 -5.72
CA GLN A 69 11.69 16.78 -6.61
C GLN A 69 12.35 16.12 -7.83
N GLN A 70 13.00 14.97 -7.64
CA GLN A 70 13.63 14.24 -8.74
C GLN A 70 12.60 13.65 -9.71
N PHE A 71 11.45 13.17 -9.20
CA PHE A 71 10.34 12.72 -10.03
C PHE A 71 9.71 13.88 -10.80
N GLN A 72 9.48 15.01 -10.14
CA GLN A 72 8.92 16.20 -10.78
C GLN A 72 9.85 16.72 -11.89
N GLN A 73 11.17 16.76 -11.67
CA GLN A 73 12.15 17.13 -12.70
C GLN A 73 12.16 16.18 -13.90
N ALA A 74 11.79 14.92 -13.69
CA ALA A 74 11.61 13.92 -14.74
C ALA A 74 10.19 13.94 -15.37
N GLY A 75 9.34 14.89 -14.98
CA GLY A 75 7.99 15.07 -15.50
C GLY A 75 6.96 14.08 -14.93
N PHE A 76 7.18 13.59 -13.71
CA PHE A 76 6.23 12.77 -12.96
C PHE A 76 5.77 13.53 -11.71
N ASP A 77 4.49 13.90 -11.68
CA ASP A 77 3.91 14.61 -10.54
C ASP A 77 3.52 13.63 -9.43
N ILE A 78 4.09 13.81 -8.24
CA ILE A 78 3.72 13.05 -7.04
C ILE A 78 2.43 13.62 -6.45
N THR A 79 1.44 12.75 -6.24
CA THR A 79 0.12 13.09 -5.71
C THR A 79 -0.15 12.50 -4.33
N ARG A 80 0.71 11.60 -3.85
CA ARG A 80 0.64 11.04 -2.50
C ARG A 80 2.02 10.62 -2.01
N VAL A 81 2.31 10.89 -0.75
CA VAL A 81 3.42 10.35 0.03
C VAL A 81 2.83 9.57 1.20
N LYS A 82 3.07 8.27 1.23
CA LYS A 82 2.71 7.37 2.33
C LYS A 82 3.98 6.81 2.98
N LEU A 83 4.04 6.87 4.31
CA LEU A 83 5.11 6.34 5.13
C LEU A 83 4.56 5.34 6.13
N GLU A 84 5.10 4.13 6.07
CA GLU A 84 4.70 3.02 6.91
C GLU A 84 5.89 2.50 7.71
N VAL A 85 5.60 1.96 8.88
CA VAL A 85 6.56 1.24 9.72
C VAL A 85 5.96 -0.11 10.11
N PRO A 86 6.77 -1.12 10.46
CA PRO A 86 6.25 -2.35 11.05
C PRO A 86 5.41 -2.05 12.29
N VAL A 87 4.34 -2.80 12.51
CA VAL A 87 3.34 -2.54 13.57
C VAL A 87 3.96 -2.39 14.98
N GLU A 88 5.05 -3.08 15.28
CA GLU A 88 5.76 -2.98 16.57
C GLU A 88 6.44 -1.63 16.81
N TYR A 89 6.62 -0.82 15.76
CA TYR A 89 7.14 0.54 15.85
C TYR A 89 6.04 1.59 16.08
N ALA A 90 4.76 1.22 15.99
CA ALA A 90 3.64 2.16 16.15
C ALA A 90 3.70 2.94 17.47
N ILE A 91 4.16 2.31 18.56
CA ILE A 91 4.31 2.95 19.89
C ILE A 91 5.28 4.14 19.91
N ARG A 92 6.14 4.27 18.90
CA ARG A 92 7.10 5.38 18.79
C ARG A 92 6.51 6.63 18.16
N PHE A 93 5.29 6.56 17.66
CA PHE A 93 4.60 7.63 16.98
C PHE A 93 3.34 8.00 17.75
N GLU A 94 2.95 9.27 17.70
CA GLU A 94 1.69 9.70 18.27
C GLU A 94 0.54 9.10 17.44
N ASN A 95 -0.42 8.47 18.11
CA ASN A 95 -1.59 7.96 17.42
C ASN A 95 -2.56 9.11 17.14
N THR A 96 -2.48 9.67 15.94
CA THR A 96 -3.44 10.67 15.48
C THR A 96 -4.63 10.00 14.80
N SER A 97 -5.73 10.72 14.63
CA SER A 97 -6.88 10.22 13.87
C SER A 97 -6.59 9.96 12.39
N GLN A 98 -5.43 10.40 11.88
CA GLN A 98 -5.01 10.20 10.49
C GLN A 98 -4.15 8.93 10.34
N ASN A 99 -3.62 8.39 11.44
CA ASN A 99 -2.82 7.18 11.40
C ASN A 99 -3.71 5.94 11.46
N TYR A 100 -3.24 4.86 10.85
CA TYR A 100 -3.98 3.62 10.76
C TYR A 100 -3.04 2.43 10.62
N PHE A 101 -3.54 1.27 10.98
CA PHE A 101 -2.89 -0.01 10.73
C PHE A 101 -3.31 -0.54 9.37
N GLU A 102 -2.37 -1.12 8.63
CA GLU A 102 -2.66 -1.88 7.42
C GLU A 102 -2.19 -3.33 7.59
N TRP A 103 -3.02 -4.25 7.13
CA TRP A 103 -2.62 -5.63 6.89
C TRP A 103 -2.67 -5.87 5.39
N HIS A 104 -1.59 -6.42 4.86
CA HIS A 104 -1.50 -6.82 3.46
C HIS A 104 -1.43 -8.34 3.37
N GLY A 105 -2.27 -8.95 2.54
CA GLY A 105 -2.25 -10.37 2.22
C GLY A 105 -2.15 -10.61 0.72
N LYS A 106 -1.93 -11.87 0.33
CA LYS A 106 -2.08 -12.31 -1.07
C LYS A 106 -2.88 -13.60 -1.17
N ILE A 107 -3.76 -13.65 -2.16
CA ILE A 107 -4.56 -14.83 -2.53
C ILE A 107 -4.44 -15.11 -4.02
N LEU A 108 -4.88 -16.29 -4.47
CA LEU A 108 -4.92 -16.62 -5.89
C LEU A 108 -6.10 -15.93 -6.59
N LEU A 109 -5.90 -15.61 -7.86
CA LEU A 109 -6.92 -15.03 -8.74
C LEU A 109 -8.17 -15.94 -8.82
N SER A 110 -7.97 -17.26 -8.85
CA SER A 110 -9.05 -18.24 -8.85
C SER A 110 -9.90 -18.25 -7.57
N GLU A 111 -9.48 -17.53 -6.52
CA GLU A 111 -10.15 -17.49 -5.23
C GLU A 111 -10.95 -16.21 -4.99
N ILE A 112 -10.87 -15.21 -5.89
CA ILE A 112 -11.52 -13.90 -5.71
C ILE A 112 -13.02 -14.04 -5.45
N ASP A 113 -13.73 -14.82 -6.26
CA ASP A 113 -15.19 -14.98 -6.13
C ASP A 113 -15.58 -15.53 -4.74
N ARG A 114 -14.76 -16.41 -4.17
CA ARG A 114 -14.94 -16.94 -2.81
C ARG A 114 -14.53 -15.94 -1.73
N ALA A 115 -13.51 -15.11 -2.01
CA ALA A 115 -13.00 -14.11 -1.08
C ALA A 115 -13.93 -12.89 -0.98
N GLN A 116 -14.67 -12.60 -2.05
CA GLN A 116 -15.45 -11.37 -2.21
C GLN A 116 -16.41 -11.10 -1.04
N PRO A 117 -17.22 -12.06 -0.54
CA PRO A 117 -18.09 -11.79 0.61
C PRO A 117 -17.34 -11.40 1.88
N CYS A 118 -16.15 -11.98 2.11
CA CYS A 118 -15.29 -11.59 3.22
C CYS A 118 -14.69 -10.19 2.98
N CYS A 119 -14.24 -9.90 1.75
CA CYS A 119 -13.68 -8.58 1.42
C CYS A 119 -14.72 -7.48 1.61
N GLU A 120 -15.96 -7.70 1.17
CA GLU A 120 -17.10 -6.82 1.39
C GLU A 120 -17.39 -6.60 2.88
N ALA A 121 -17.51 -7.68 3.66
CA ALA A 121 -17.85 -7.58 5.08
C ALA A 121 -16.80 -6.83 5.91
N PHE A 122 -15.52 -6.96 5.56
CA PHE A 122 -14.39 -6.36 6.28
C PHE A 122 -13.80 -5.14 5.57
N GLN A 123 -14.42 -4.67 4.49
CA GLN A 123 -13.94 -3.54 3.68
C GLN A 123 -12.47 -3.70 3.20
N VAL A 124 -12.07 -4.93 2.85
CA VAL A 124 -10.69 -5.26 2.44
C VAL A 124 -10.49 -5.02 0.96
N HIS A 125 -9.55 -4.16 0.58
CA HIS A 125 -9.35 -3.78 -0.80
C HIS A 125 -8.61 -4.86 -1.61
N LEU A 126 -9.12 -5.12 -2.82
CA LEU A 126 -8.51 -6.03 -3.79
C LEU A 126 -7.73 -5.24 -4.83
N SER A 127 -6.48 -5.64 -5.07
CA SER A 127 -5.65 -5.01 -6.10
C SER A 127 -4.66 -5.99 -6.72
N LYS A 128 -3.98 -5.57 -7.78
CA LYS A 128 -2.86 -6.30 -8.39
C LYS A 128 -1.72 -5.34 -8.71
N ASN A 129 -0.52 -5.88 -8.90
CA ASN A 129 0.60 -5.11 -9.40
C ASN A 129 0.64 -5.21 -10.94
N GLY A 130 0.31 -4.13 -11.65
CA GLY A 130 0.31 -4.06 -13.12
C GLY A 130 1.69 -4.30 -13.75
N LEU A 131 2.78 -4.12 -13.00
CA LEU A 131 4.15 -4.44 -13.46
C LEU A 131 4.59 -5.88 -13.14
N SER A 132 3.80 -6.64 -12.36
CA SER A 132 4.15 -7.99 -11.96
C SER A 132 3.96 -8.98 -13.11
N THR A 133 4.92 -9.88 -13.30
CA THR A 133 4.75 -11.05 -14.17
C THR A 133 3.85 -12.11 -13.53
N ASP A 134 3.71 -12.11 -12.21
CA ASP A 134 2.75 -12.93 -11.49
C ASP A 134 1.37 -12.29 -11.54
N THR A 135 0.58 -12.75 -12.52
CA THR A 135 -0.80 -12.32 -12.77
C THR A 135 -1.84 -13.13 -12.01
N GLN A 136 -1.41 -14.22 -11.37
CA GLN A 136 -2.27 -15.20 -10.71
C GLN A 136 -2.55 -14.85 -9.26
N ARG A 137 -2.03 -13.73 -8.76
CA ARG A 137 -2.26 -13.26 -7.40
C ARG A 137 -3.00 -11.94 -7.34
N ARG A 138 -3.73 -11.75 -6.24
CA ARG A 138 -4.27 -10.45 -5.83
C ARG A 138 -3.76 -10.10 -4.46
N PHE A 139 -3.53 -8.81 -4.26
CA PHE A 139 -3.30 -8.23 -2.94
C PHE A 139 -4.64 -8.00 -2.26
N LEU A 140 -4.63 -8.23 -0.95
CA LEU A 140 -5.68 -7.85 -0.02
C LEU A 140 -5.10 -6.77 0.88
N THR A 141 -5.79 -5.64 1.05
CA THR A 141 -5.40 -4.59 1.99
C THR A 141 -6.54 -4.30 2.95
N LEU A 142 -6.35 -4.60 4.23
CA LEU A 142 -7.28 -4.26 5.31
C LEU A 142 -6.73 -3.05 6.07
N ARG A 143 -7.47 -1.95 6.10
CA ARG A 143 -7.14 -0.75 6.87
C ARG A 143 -7.97 -0.69 8.14
N VAL A 144 -7.32 -0.46 9.29
CA VAL A 144 -8.00 -0.33 10.58
C VAL A 144 -7.49 0.91 11.34
N TYR A 145 -8.41 1.78 11.71
CA TYR A 145 -8.15 2.89 12.63
C TYR A 145 -8.38 2.45 14.08
N GLY A 146 -7.63 3.02 15.02
CA GLY A 146 -7.81 2.76 16.45
C GLY A 146 -6.55 2.20 17.11
N THR A 147 -6.70 1.10 17.83
CA THR A 147 -5.64 0.48 18.65
C THR A 147 -5.06 -0.78 18.01
N PRO A 148 -3.83 -1.18 18.38
CA PRO A 148 -3.25 -2.45 17.92
C PRO A 148 -4.12 -3.67 18.24
N THR A 149 -4.85 -3.66 19.36
CA THR A 149 -5.75 -4.74 19.77
C THR A 149 -6.94 -4.86 18.82
N GLU A 150 -7.56 -3.73 18.45
CA GLU A 150 -8.68 -3.71 17.50
C GLU A 150 -8.22 -4.16 16.10
N PHE A 151 -7.05 -3.69 15.66
CA PHE A 151 -6.44 -4.13 14.42
C PHE A 151 -6.20 -5.65 14.39
N GLN A 152 -5.56 -6.21 15.42
CA GLN A 152 -5.32 -7.65 15.50
C GLN A 152 -6.61 -8.45 15.52
N ALA A 153 -7.64 -7.99 16.24
CA ALA A 153 -8.94 -8.64 16.28
C ALA A 153 -9.61 -8.65 14.89
N GLN A 154 -9.59 -7.53 14.17
CA GLN A 154 -10.16 -7.45 12.81
C GLN A 154 -9.41 -8.33 11.81
N VAL A 155 -8.07 -8.32 11.83
CA VAL A 155 -7.27 -9.19 10.97
C VAL A 155 -7.56 -10.67 11.26
N ALA A 156 -7.65 -11.06 12.54
CA ALA A 156 -7.96 -12.44 12.91
C ALA A 156 -9.35 -12.87 12.40
N GLN A 157 -10.36 -12.02 12.57
CA GLN A 157 -11.72 -12.28 12.08
C GLN A 157 -11.77 -12.38 10.54
N PHE A 158 -11.04 -11.52 9.83
CA PHE A 158 -10.96 -11.56 8.38
C PHE A 158 -10.27 -12.85 7.89
N LYS A 159 -9.14 -13.22 8.49
CA LYS A 159 -8.43 -14.46 8.16
C LYS A 159 -9.27 -15.70 8.47
N GLU A 160 -10.06 -15.69 9.55
CA GLU A 160 -11.01 -16.77 9.83
C GLU A 160 -12.10 -16.85 8.75
N CYS A 161 -12.61 -15.71 8.29
CA CYS A 161 -13.58 -15.66 7.19
C CYS A 161 -13.01 -16.32 5.93
N LEU A 162 -11.79 -15.97 5.51
CA LEU A 162 -11.11 -16.57 4.36
C LEU A 162 -10.89 -18.08 4.56
N THR A 163 -10.46 -18.50 5.74
CA THR A 163 -10.24 -19.91 6.06
C THR A 163 -11.52 -20.73 5.93
N ARG A 164 -12.68 -20.21 6.35
CA ARG A 164 -13.98 -20.87 6.16
C ARG A 164 -14.37 -21.03 4.69
N GLN A 165 -13.82 -20.20 3.81
CA GLN A 165 -13.95 -20.31 2.35
C GLN A 165 -12.86 -21.20 1.73
N SER A 166 -12.03 -21.87 2.55
CA SER A 166 -10.87 -22.66 2.12
C SER A 166 -9.87 -21.87 1.28
N ILE A 167 -9.66 -20.60 1.63
CA ILE A 167 -8.68 -19.70 1.01
C ILE A 167 -7.47 -19.60 1.93
N GLU A 168 -6.29 -19.88 1.39
CA GLU A 168 -5.03 -19.71 2.10
C GLU A 168 -4.39 -18.36 1.72
N VAL A 169 -3.81 -17.68 2.71
CA VAL A 169 -3.06 -16.43 2.48
C VAL A 169 -1.58 -16.79 2.41
N ASP A 170 -0.96 -16.56 1.25
CA ASP A 170 0.41 -17.00 0.96
C ASP A 170 1.49 -16.29 1.80
N LYS A 171 1.30 -14.98 2.00
CA LYS A 171 2.19 -14.08 2.75
C LYS A 171 1.35 -12.94 3.26
N ASP A 172 1.65 -12.50 4.48
CA ASP A 172 1.12 -11.26 5.01
C ASP A 172 2.18 -10.32 5.60
N ARG A 173 1.81 -9.03 5.66
CA ARG A 173 2.55 -7.95 6.31
C ARG A 173 1.62 -7.16 7.22
N PHE A 174 2.18 -6.64 8.30
CA PHE A 174 1.48 -5.84 9.31
C PHE A 174 2.22 -4.53 9.49
N GLU A 175 1.59 -3.45 9.11
CA GLU A 175 2.19 -2.12 9.03
C GLU A 175 1.33 -1.09 9.76
N TYR A 176 1.97 0.01 10.13
CA TYR A 176 1.33 1.18 10.70
C TYR A 176 1.71 2.39 9.86
N CYS A 177 0.71 3.03 9.27
CA CYS A 177 0.87 4.22 8.46
C CYS A 177 1.02 5.44 9.37
N VAL A 178 2.24 5.95 9.45
CA VAL A 178 2.62 7.08 10.30
C VAL A 178 2.45 8.42 9.58
N PHE A 179 2.37 8.42 8.26
CA PHE A 179 2.09 9.62 7.46
C PHE A 179 1.45 9.24 6.13
N ASP A 180 0.40 9.95 5.75
CA ASP A 180 -0.26 9.85 4.45
C ASP A 180 -0.91 11.19 4.13
N ASP A 181 -0.39 11.89 3.12
CA ASP A 181 -0.87 13.21 2.74
C ASP A 181 -2.10 13.20 1.80
N ASN A 182 -2.52 12.02 1.32
CA ASN A 182 -3.65 11.89 0.42
C ASN A 182 -4.34 10.52 0.53
N VAL A 183 -5.01 10.30 1.65
CA VAL A 183 -5.82 9.09 1.92
C VAL A 183 -6.95 8.93 0.88
N ASP A 184 -7.48 10.05 0.37
CA ASP A 184 -8.57 10.09 -0.61
C ASP A 184 -8.15 9.60 -2.01
N LEU A 185 -6.85 9.33 -2.24
CA LEU A 185 -6.43 8.61 -3.46
C LEU A 185 -7.11 7.23 -3.55
N ASP A 186 -7.49 6.69 -2.39
CA ASP A 186 -8.23 5.43 -2.26
C ASP A 186 -9.76 5.64 -2.31
N ALA A 187 -10.25 6.83 -2.71
CA ALA A 187 -11.67 7.11 -2.78
C ALA A 187 -12.40 6.24 -3.81
N GLY A 188 -13.58 5.79 -3.42
CA GLY A 188 -14.38 4.85 -4.22
C GLY A 188 -13.82 3.43 -4.24
N TRP A 189 -12.81 3.13 -3.41
CA TRP A 189 -12.44 1.76 -3.05
C TRP A 189 -13.54 1.15 -2.17
N THR A 190 -14.73 0.97 -2.73
CA THR A 190 -15.86 0.31 -2.09
C THR A 190 -16.24 -0.89 -2.95
N HIS A 191 -16.50 -2.01 -2.27
CA HIS A 191 -16.93 -3.26 -2.87
C HIS A 191 -18.29 -3.17 -3.54
#